data_AF-A0A0W0CK96-F1
#
_entry.id   AF-A0A0W0CK96-F1
#
_cell.length_a   1.000
_cell.length_b   1.000
_cell.length_c   1.000
_cell.angle_alpha   90.00
_cell.angle_beta   90.00
_cell.angle_gamma   90.00
#
_symmetry.space_group_name_H-M   'P 1'
#
loop_
_entity.id
_entity.type
_entity.pdbx_description
1 polymer ?
#
loop_
_entity_poly.entity_id
_entity_poly.type
_entity_poly.pdbx_seq_one_letter_code
_entity_poly.pdbx_strand_id
1 'polypeptide(L)'
;MSLKSTLREINESLKATSESLDKLQDQYESGLPIEGGLKKYLGKDGSGNEQVSLLTLKNDSMLAYLNSLLHILHDKMDRTGERVTADGHRERTIEHRVVLERGVKPLEKKISYQLDKLTRAYTRMEKEYTDAEKRAAEKSAHREAEDSDSADDSSDEELSYRPNASALVASKDKTSRDRKNKGDEGEGDESGEDEEKSGVYRPPKINAVLPPQQHHFEDRFVARDHKNKSNRSRMQAMEDYIKENSEQPDWESSIGANIVNHGRGGVKSLRDTEKERQVTTYEEENFTRLNVGSSSAEKRKQKQRERNAKVNIIGGEDFSIFNSKRKLEDSTSRRGNKKSRNAWDRAKRRL
;
A
#
# COMPACT_ATOMS: atom_id res chain seq x y z
N MET A 1 -35.48 -66.38 21.93
CA MET A 1 -35.07 -65.45 23.01
C MET A 1 -35.92 -65.76 24.23
N SER A 2 -35.32 -66.04 25.38
CA SER A 2 -36.08 -66.36 26.60
C SER A 2 -36.52 -65.06 27.26
N LEU A 3 -37.77 -65.00 27.74
CA LEU A 3 -38.31 -63.82 28.46
C LEU A 3 -37.41 -63.40 29.64
N LYS A 4 -36.67 -64.35 30.23
CA LYS A 4 -35.71 -64.09 31.30
C LYS A 4 -34.46 -63.36 30.82
N SER A 5 -34.01 -63.54 29.57
CA SER A 5 -32.86 -62.81 29.03
C SER A 5 -33.24 -61.36 28.72
N THR A 6 -34.40 -61.16 28.10
CA THR A 6 -34.91 -59.80 27.78
C THR A 6 -35.16 -58.98 29.05
N LEU A 7 -35.68 -59.59 30.12
CA LEU A 7 -35.84 -58.93 31.41
C LEU A 7 -34.50 -58.56 32.08
N ARG A 8 -33.43 -59.33 31.86
CA ARG A 8 -32.09 -58.97 32.36
C ARG A 8 -31.51 -57.81 31.57
N GLU A 9 -31.60 -57.84 30.25
CA GLU A 9 -31.13 -56.77 29.38
C GLU A 9 -31.85 -55.44 29.67
N ILE A 10 -33.16 -55.47 29.94
CA ILE A 10 -33.92 -54.28 30.35
C ILE A 10 -33.46 -53.77 31.73
N ASN A 11 -33.16 -54.66 32.68
CA ASN A 11 -32.65 -54.24 33.98
C ASN A 11 -31.21 -53.70 33.89
N GLU A 12 -30.38 -54.24 33.01
CA GLU A 12 -29.03 -53.74 32.75
C GLU A 12 -29.08 -52.37 32.07
N SER A 13 -29.98 -52.17 31.10
CA SER A 13 -30.17 -50.87 30.47
C SER A 13 -30.70 -49.84 31.45
N LEU A 14 -31.65 -50.19 32.32
CA LEU A 14 -32.15 -49.29 33.35
C LEU A 14 -31.03 -48.86 34.32
N LYS A 15 -30.18 -49.79 34.74
CA LYS A 15 -29.01 -49.49 35.60
C LYS A 15 -28.01 -48.59 34.90
N ALA A 16 -27.73 -48.83 33.62
CA ALA A 16 -26.86 -47.94 32.84
C ALA A 16 -27.45 -46.53 32.72
N THR A 17 -28.77 -46.41 32.55
CA THR A 17 -29.43 -45.10 32.52
C THR A 17 -29.40 -44.38 33.87
N SER A 18 -29.59 -45.08 35.00
CA SER A 18 -29.48 -44.46 36.32
C SER A 18 -28.07 -43.97 36.60
N GLU A 19 -27.04 -44.79 36.30
CA GLU A 19 -25.64 -44.37 36.45
C GLU A 19 -25.29 -43.16 35.57
N SER A 20 -25.88 -43.05 34.38
CA SER A 20 -25.68 -41.90 33.51
C SER A 20 -26.36 -40.63 34.04
N LEU A 21 -27.52 -40.79 34.69
CA LEU A 21 -28.26 -39.70 35.30
C LEU A 21 -27.53 -39.18 36.54
N ASP A 22 -27.01 -40.08 37.37
CA ASP A 22 -26.22 -39.74 38.55
C ASP A 22 -24.94 -38.98 38.17
N LYS A 23 -24.22 -39.42 37.12
CA LYS A 23 -23.05 -38.70 36.58
C LYS A 23 -23.42 -37.30 36.05
N LEU A 24 -24.60 -37.16 35.46
CA LEU A 24 -25.08 -35.87 34.96
C LEU A 24 -25.49 -34.95 36.12
N GLN A 25 -26.12 -35.51 37.15
CA GLN A 25 -26.44 -34.81 38.39
C GLN A 25 -25.16 -34.34 39.09
N ASP A 26 -24.14 -35.18 39.21
CA ASP A 26 -22.82 -34.81 39.75
C ASP A 26 -22.18 -33.66 38.95
N GLN A 27 -22.27 -33.69 37.62
CA GLN A 27 -21.78 -32.61 36.76
C GLN A 27 -22.55 -31.30 36.96
N TYR A 28 -23.86 -31.39 37.22
CA TYR A 28 -24.70 -30.21 37.45
C TYR A 28 -24.49 -29.62 38.86
N GLU A 29 -24.42 -30.47 39.89
CA GLU A 29 -24.19 -30.09 41.29
C GLU A 29 -22.77 -29.58 41.54
N SER A 30 -21.77 -30.10 40.81
CA SER A 30 -20.38 -29.62 40.87
C SER A 30 -20.19 -28.18 40.37
N GLY A 31 -21.24 -27.58 39.78
CA GLY A 31 -21.15 -26.31 39.07
C GLY A 31 -20.29 -26.46 37.82
N LEU A 32 -20.79 -25.98 36.68
CA LEU A 32 -20.07 -25.98 35.40
C LEU A 32 -18.58 -25.63 35.61
N PRO A 33 -17.64 -26.58 35.40
CA PRO A 33 -16.22 -26.34 35.59
C PRO A 33 -15.68 -25.61 34.35
N ILE A 34 -16.25 -24.45 34.04
CA ILE A 34 -15.84 -23.59 32.93
C ILE A 34 -14.40 -23.12 33.15
N GLU A 35 -13.94 -23.02 34.41
CA GLU A 35 -12.56 -22.65 34.70
C GLU A 35 -11.57 -23.83 34.72
N GLY A 36 -12.00 -25.02 35.14
CA GLY A 36 -11.11 -26.17 35.36
C GLY A 36 -10.86 -27.02 34.11
N GLY A 37 -11.93 -27.31 33.35
CA GLY A 37 -11.83 -28.08 32.11
C GLY A 37 -11.09 -27.30 31.03
N LEU A 38 -11.38 -26.00 30.91
CA LEU A 38 -10.71 -25.13 29.93
C LEU A 38 -9.22 -24.97 30.26
N LYS A 39 -8.81 -24.89 31.53
CA LYS A 39 -7.39 -24.88 31.94
C LYS A 39 -6.63 -26.15 31.56
N LYS A 40 -7.31 -27.30 31.50
CA LYS A 40 -6.70 -28.56 31.10
C LYS A 40 -6.43 -28.63 29.58
N TYR A 41 -7.26 -27.94 28.79
CA TYR A 41 -7.05 -27.74 27.35
C TYR A 41 -6.20 -26.49 27.03
N LEU A 42 -6.10 -25.54 27.97
CA LEU A 42 -5.31 -24.32 27.90
C LEU A 42 -3.99 -24.50 28.67
N GLY A 43 -3.18 -25.44 28.15
CA GLY A 43 -1.75 -25.67 28.42
C GLY A 43 -1.16 -25.01 29.67
N LYS A 44 -1.25 -25.70 30.81
CA LYS A 44 -0.38 -25.40 31.94
C LYS A 44 0.38 -26.63 32.43
N ASP A 45 1.12 -27.24 31.50
CA ASP A 45 2.33 -27.99 31.82
C ASP A 45 3.49 -27.26 31.15
N GLY A 46 4.27 -26.52 31.94
CA GLY A 46 5.44 -25.80 31.45
C GLY A 46 6.56 -26.79 31.10
N SER A 47 6.81 -26.99 29.82
CA SER A 47 8.16 -27.26 29.29
C SER A 47 8.17 -27.20 27.76
N GLY A 48 9.03 -26.34 27.22
CA GLY A 48 9.16 -26.10 25.79
C GLY A 48 8.51 -24.77 25.42
N ASN A 49 9.26 -23.88 24.78
CA ASN A 49 8.71 -22.70 24.14
C ASN A 49 7.73 -23.17 23.07
N GLU A 50 6.48 -23.40 23.44
CA GLU A 50 5.41 -23.63 22.50
C GLU A 50 5.32 -22.32 21.73
N GLN A 51 5.91 -22.32 20.54
CA GLN A 51 5.88 -21.20 19.63
C GLN A 51 4.41 -20.95 19.38
N VAL A 52 3.83 -19.97 20.09
CA VAL A 52 2.42 -19.62 19.95
C VAL A 52 2.25 -19.29 18.48
N SER A 53 1.66 -20.21 17.73
CA SER A 53 1.46 -20.05 16.30
C SER A 53 0.63 -18.79 16.10
N LEU A 54 0.95 -17.99 15.08
CA LEU A 54 0.14 -16.79 14.80
C LEU A 54 -1.33 -17.17 14.62
N LEU A 55 -1.60 -18.38 14.12
CA LEU A 55 -2.94 -18.92 13.99
C LEU A 55 -3.62 -19.18 15.34
N THR A 56 -2.92 -19.76 16.31
CA THR A 56 -3.48 -19.99 17.65
C THR A 56 -3.73 -18.68 18.36
N LEU A 57 -2.78 -17.74 18.30
CA LEU A 57 -2.96 -16.38 18.82
C LEU A 57 -4.16 -15.65 18.19
N LYS A 58 -4.34 -15.80 16.87
CA LYS A 58 -5.49 -15.21 16.16
C LYS A 58 -6.80 -15.84 16.63
N ASN A 59 -6.87 -17.16 16.72
CA ASN A 59 -8.07 -17.84 17.16
C ASN A 59 -8.43 -17.47 18.60
N ASP A 60 -7.44 -17.46 19.50
CA ASP A 60 -7.64 -17.08 20.90
C ASP A 60 -8.09 -15.62 21.05
N SER A 61 -7.46 -14.69 20.32
CA SER A 61 -7.85 -13.27 20.36
C SER A 61 -9.21 -13.00 19.73
N MET A 62 -9.60 -13.74 18.69
CA MET A 62 -10.95 -13.68 18.12
C MET A 62 -12.00 -14.25 19.08
N LEU A 63 -11.71 -15.37 19.74
CA LEU A 63 -12.60 -15.95 20.74
C LEU A 63 -12.77 -15.03 21.95
N ALA A 64 -11.68 -14.43 22.45
CA ALA A 64 -11.75 -13.45 23.52
C ALA A 64 -12.60 -12.22 23.16
N TYR A 65 -12.49 -11.73 21.92
CA TYR A 65 -13.33 -10.65 21.39
C TYR A 65 -14.81 -11.03 21.29
N LEU A 66 -15.12 -12.24 20.81
CA LEU A 66 -16.50 -12.72 20.76
C LEU A 66 -17.08 -12.89 22.16
N ASN A 67 -16.30 -13.38 23.12
CA ASN A 67 -16.73 -13.53 24.50
C ASN A 67 -17.02 -12.17 25.15
N SER A 68 -16.16 -11.16 24.95
CA SER A 68 -16.40 -9.81 25.47
C SER A 68 -17.65 -9.15 24.86
N LEU A 69 -17.92 -9.40 23.57
CA LEU A 69 -19.16 -8.98 22.92
C LEU A 69 -20.40 -9.70 23.46
N LEU A 70 -20.29 -10.99 23.74
CA LEU A 70 -21.38 -11.78 24.32
C LEU A 70 -21.79 -11.24 25.68
N HIS A 71 -20.83 -10.86 26.53
CA HIS A 71 -21.10 -10.21 27.81
C HIS A 71 -21.82 -8.86 27.64
N ILE A 72 -21.42 -8.04 26.64
CA ILE A 72 -22.14 -6.78 26.34
C ILE A 72 -23.58 -7.06 25.88
N LEU A 73 -23.82 -8.13 25.13
CA LEU A 73 -25.16 -8.52 24.71
C LEU A 73 -25.99 -9.03 25.89
N HIS A 74 -25.40 -9.82 26.77
CA HIS A 74 -26.03 -10.30 28.00
C HIS A 74 -26.46 -9.12 28.88
N ASP A 75 -25.56 -8.16 29.14
CA ASP A 75 -25.86 -6.94 29.90
C ASP A 75 -26.98 -6.10 29.26
N LYS A 76 -27.13 -6.15 27.93
CA LYS A 76 -28.20 -5.44 27.22
C LYS A 76 -29.55 -6.17 27.27
N MET A 77 -29.55 -7.49 27.47
CA MET A 77 -30.75 -8.31 27.56
C MET A 77 -31.28 -8.37 29.00
N ASP A 78 -30.43 -8.21 30.01
CA ASP A 78 -30.85 -8.17 31.41
C ASP A 78 -31.67 -6.91 31.72
N ARG A 79 -32.97 -7.09 31.99
CA ARG A 79 -33.95 -6.03 32.29
C ARG A 79 -34.03 -5.66 33.78
N THR A 80 -33.20 -6.26 34.63
CA THR A 80 -33.27 -6.22 36.11
C THR A 80 -32.62 -5.00 36.78
N GLY A 81 -32.26 -3.97 36.01
CA GLY A 81 -32.18 -2.60 36.55
C GLY A 81 -30.88 -2.22 37.27
N GLU A 82 -29.87 -3.07 37.35
CA GLU A 82 -28.50 -2.61 37.64
C GLU A 82 -27.82 -2.19 36.35
N ARG A 83 -28.14 -0.97 35.91
CA ARG A 83 -27.46 -0.30 34.79
C ARG A 83 -26.06 0.16 35.22
N VAL A 84 -25.30 -0.70 35.90
CA VAL A 84 -23.89 -0.49 36.21
C VAL A 84 -23.14 -0.75 34.92
N THR A 85 -23.01 0.32 34.13
CA THR A 85 -21.90 0.57 33.21
C THR A 85 -21.15 -0.68 32.78
N ALA A 86 -21.60 -1.32 31.70
CA ALA A 86 -20.84 -2.33 30.96
C ALA A 86 -19.53 -1.77 30.33
N ASP A 87 -18.87 -0.82 30.99
CA ASP A 87 -17.64 -0.16 30.60
C ASP A 87 -16.48 -1.16 30.63
N GLY A 88 -16.38 -2.02 31.65
CA GLY A 88 -15.32 -3.03 31.71
C GLY A 88 -15.34 -4.02 30.54
N HIS A 89 -16.53 -4.46 30.10
CA HIS A 89 -16.65 -5.33 28.92
C HIS A 89 -16.45 -4.56 27.61
N ARG A 90 -16.85 -3.27 27.55
CA ARG A 90 -16.56 -2.38 26.42
C ARG A 90 -15.07 -2.14 26.24
N GLU A 91 -14.35 -1.84 27.32
CA GLU A 91 -12.90 -1.64 27.33
C GLU A 91 -12.16 -2.88 26.85
N ARG A 92 -12.46 -4.06 27.40
CA ARG A 92 -11.88 -5.34 26.94
C ARG A 92 -12.18 -5.62 25.47
N THR A 93 -13.37 -5.26 24.98
CA THR A 93 -13.72 -5.39 23.57
C THR A 93 -12.88 -4.48 22.69
N ILE A 94 -12.61 -3.25 23.14
CA ILE A 94 -11.72 -2.31 22.45
C ILE A 94 -10.28 -2.84 22.46
N GLU A 95 -9.80 -3.34 23.59
CA GLU A 95 -8.46 -3.93 23.72
C GLU A 95 -8.27 -5.11 22.77
N HIS A 96 -9.18 -6.10 22.78
CA HIS A 96 -9.12 -7.24 21.87
C HIS A 96 -9.21 -6.80 20.40
N ARG A 97 -10.00 -5.77 20.08
CA ARG A 97 -10.04 -5.20 18.74
C ARG A 97 -8.71 -4.57 18.34
N VAL A 98 -8.08 -3.82 19.24
CA VAL A 98 -6.76 -3.22 19.00
C VAL A 98 -5.70 -4.31 18.80
N VAL A 99 -5.72 -5.38 19.59
CA VAL A 99 -4.81 -6.53 19.43
C VAL A 99 -4.98 -7.20 18.06
N LEU A 100 -6.21 -7.40 17.60
CA LEU A 100 -6.48 -7.95 16.27
C LEU A 100 -5.98 -7.02 15.15
N GLU A 101 -6.23 -5.71 15.26
CA GLU A 101 -5.92 -4.78 14.18
C GLU A 101 -4.47 -4.33 14.13
N ARG A 102 -3.88 -4.01 15.28
CA ARG A 102 -2.50 -3.51 15.39
C ARG A 102 -1.49 -4.60 15.73
N GLY A 103 -1.92 -5.70 16.35
CA GLY A 103 -1.04 -6.84 16.65
C GLY A 103 -1.03 -7.88 15.54
N VAL A 104 -2.16 -8.57 15.34
CA VAL A 104 -2.24 -9.76 14.48
C VAL A 104 -2.14 -9.40 12.99
N LYS A 105 -2.95 -8.45 12.48
CA LYS A 105 -2.98 -8.08 11.05
C LYS A 105 -1.60 -7.71 10.46
N PRO A 106 -0.72 -6.90 11.09
CA PRO A 106 0.59 -6.61 10.51
C PRO A 106 1.53 -7.82 10.51
N LEU A 107 1.42 -8.73 11.48
CA LEU A 107 2.17 -9.98 11.48
C LEU A 107 1.72 -10.90 10.33
N GLU A 108 0.41 -10.99 10.09
CA GLU A 108 -0.13 -11.74 8.95
C GLU A 108 0.39 -11.20 7.62
N LYS A 109 0.45 -9.87 7.44
CA LYS A 109 1.00 -9.25 6.23
C LYS A 109 2.48 -9.59 6.01
N LYS A 110 3.27 -9.66 7.09
CA LYS A 110 4.70 -10.03 7.00
C LYS A 110 4.86 -11.49 6.63
N ILE A 111 4.10 -12.38 7.27
CA ILE A 111 4.16 -13.82 6.98
C ILE A 111 3.62 -14.11 5.58
N SER A 112 2.53 -13.45 5.15
CA SER A 112 2.01 -13.62 3.79
C SER A 112 3.02 -13.19 2.75
N TYR A 113 3.77 -12.11 3.01
CA TYR A 113 4.85 -11.69 2.13
C TYR A 113 6.01 -12.69 2.11
N GLN A 114 6.41 -13.22 3.27
CA GLN A 114 7.45 -14.24 3.34
C GLN A 114 7.05 -15.53 2.63
N LEU A 115 5.78 -15.97 2.78
CA LEU A 115 5.23 -17.10 2.05
C LEU A 115 5.18 -16.83 0.55
N ASP A 116 4.71 -15.66 0.10
CA ASP A 116 4.70 -15.29 -1.32
C ASP A 116 6.13 -15.20 -1.89
N LYS A 117 7.11 -14.75 -1.09
CA LYS A 117 8.52 -14.76 -1.49
C LYS A 117 9.06 -16.19 -1.64
N LEU A 118 8.72 -17.08 -0.71
CA LEU A 118 9.13 -18.48 -0.74
C LEU A 118 8.48 -19.21 -1.91
N THR A 119 7.18 -19.05 -2.14
CA THR A 119 6.48 -19.64 -3.29
C THR A 119 7.02 -19.11 -4.62
N ARG A 120 7.35 -17.81 -4.71
CA ARG A 120 8.03 -17.25 -5.88
C ARG A 120 9.43 -17.80 -6.08
N ALA A 121 10.19 -18.03 -5.01
CA ALA A 121 11.51 -18.64 -5.10
C ALA A 121 11.41 -20.11 -5.54
N TYR A 122 10.46 -20.85 -4.96
CA TYR A 122 10.20 -22.25 -5.30
C TYR A 122 9.74 -22.40 -6.75
N THR A 123 8.77 -21.60 -7.20
CA THR A 123 8.31 -21.61 -8.61
C THR A 123 9.38 -21.14 -9.60
N ARG A 124 10.35 -20.32 -9.18
CA ARG A 124 11.52 -19.98 -10.01
C ARG A 124 12.49 -21.15 -10.10
N MET A 125 12.80 -21.79 -8.96
CA MET A 125 13.62 -22.99 -8.92
C MET A 125 13.01 -24.10 -9.79
N GLU A 126 11.71 -24.40 -9.64
CA GLU A 126 11.02 -25.39 -10.48
C GLU A 126 11.16 -25.07 -11.98
N LYS A 127 10.98 -23.80 -12.38
CA LYS A 127 11.17 -23.39 -13.78
C LYS A 127 12.61 -23.58 -14.24
N GLU A 128 13.58 -23.14 -13.45
CA GLU A 128 15.01 -23.30 -13.74
C GLU A 128 15.40 -24.78 -13.86
N TYR A 129 14.86 -25.66 -13.01
CA TYR A 129 15.02 -27.11 -13.12
C TYR A 129 14.41 -27.65 -14.42
N THR A 130 13.16 -27.32 -14.73
CA THR A 130 12.52 -27.78 -15.98
C THR A 130 13.21 -27.25 -17.24
N ASP A 131 13.73 -26.02 -17.21
CA ASP A 131 14.46 -25.42 -18.32
C ASP A 131 15.87 -26.00 -18.42
N ALA A 132 16.50 -26.38 -17.31
CA ALA A 132 17.77 -27.10 -17.30
C ALA A 132 17.62 -28.52 -17.83
N GLU A 133 16.54 -29.23 -17.48
CA GLU A 133 16.20 -30.55 -18.03
C GLU A 133 15.96 -30.47 -19.55
N LYS A 134 15.21 -29.47 -20.03
CA LYS A 134 15.02 -29.25 -21.48
C LYS A 134 16.33 -28.95 -22.19
N ARG A 135 17.16 -28.06 -21.63
CA ARG A 135 18.50 -27.77 -22.21
C ARG A 135 19.42 -28.99 -22.19
N ALA A 136 19.33 -29.84 -21.16
CA ALA A 136 20.09 -31.08 -21.11
C ALA A 136 19.62 -32.06 -22.20
N ALA A 137 18.29 -32.18 -22.42
CA ALA A 137 17.71 -32.99 -23.48
C ALA A 137 18.07 -32.49 -24.89
N GLU A 138 18.02 -31.18 -25.12
CA GLU A 138 18.45 -30.54 -26.37
C GLU A 138 19.95 -30.74 -26.62
N LYS A 139 20.77 -30.66 -25.57
CA LYS A 139 22.22 -30.89 -25.68
C LYS A 139 22.58 -32.36 -25.90
N SER A 140 21.78 -33.32 -25.41
CA SER A 140 21.92 -34.73 -25.81
C SER A 140 21.48 -34.96 -27.26
N ALA A 141 20.41 -34.31 -27.73
CA ALA A 141 19.96 -34.42 -29.11
C ALA A 141 20.98 -33.81 -30.10
N HIS A 142 21.62 -32.69 -29.75
CA HIS A 142 22.66 -32.07 -30.57
C HIS A 142 23.97 -32.89 -30.60
N ARG A 143 24.24 -33.71 -29.58
CA ARG A 143 25.40 -34.64 -29.58
C ARG A 143 25.20 -35.87 -30.45
N GLU A 144 23.96 -36.21 -30.80
CA GLU A 144 23.65 -37.27 -31.77
C GLU A 144 23.60 -36.74 -33.22
N ALA A 145 23.76 -35.43 -33.44
CA ALA A 145 23.68 -34.77 -34.74
C ALA A 145 25.02 -34.21 -35.27
N GLU A 146 26.15 -34.45 -34.59
CA GLU A 146 27.50 -34.07 -35.08
C GLU A 146 28.20 -35.19 -35.87
N ASP A 147 27.44 -36.04 -36.57
CA ASP A 147 27.95 -36.93 -37.62
C ASP A 147 27.04 -36.90 -38.87
N SER A 148 26.79 -35.70 -39.41
CA SER A 148 26.38 -35.54 -40.81
C SER A 148 26.59 -34.11 -41.29
N ASP A 149 27.46 -33.98 -42.28
CA ASP A 149 27.80 -32.77 -43.01
C ASP A 149 26.61 -32.12 -43.74
N SER A 150 26.74 -30.79 -43.89
CA SER A 150 26.35 -29.94 -45.04
C SER A 150 24.92 -29.35 -45.18
N ALA A 151 24.95 -28.01 -45.31
CA ALA A 151 24.10 -27.13 -46.12
C ALA A 151 22.90 -26.39 -45.47
N ASP A 152 23.07 -25.06 -45.46
CA ASP A 152 22.07 -24.02 -45.81
C ASP A 152 20.97 -23.66 -44.78
N ASP A 153 21.17 -22.56 -44.04
CA ASP A 153 20.34 -21.35 -44.16
C ASP A 153 20.95 -20.20 -43.32
N SER A 154 21.16 -19.07 -43.98
CA SER A 154 21.79 -17.85 -43.47
C SER A 154 20.71 -16.87 -43.02
N SER A 155 20.36 -16.86 -41.73
CA SER A 155 19.71 -15.70 -41.08
C SER A 155 19.59 -15.85 -39.56
N ASP A 156 20.68 -15.63 -38.81
CA ASP A 156 20.54 -15.30 -37.37
C ASP A 156 21.78 -14.64 -36.74
N GLU A 157 22.38 -13.66 -37.43
CA GLU A 157 23.49 -12.85 -36.91
C GLU A 157 22.99 -11.57 -36.18
N GLU A 158 21.88 -11.66 -35.43
CA GLU A 158 21.31 -10.53 -34.68
C GLU A 158 21.34 -10.67 -33.14
N LEU A 159 22.05 -11.68 -32.59
CA LEU A 159 22.17 -11.84 -31.13
C LEU A 159 23.60 -11.93 -30.57
N SER A 160 24.64 -11.71 -31.37
CA SER A 160 25.99 -11.51 -30.82
C SER A 160 26.15 -10.07 -30.30
N TYR A 161 25.75 -9.83 -29.05
CA TYR A 161 25.97 -8.56 -28.35
C TYR A 161 27.46 -8.35 -28.06
N ARG A 162 28.19 -7.78 -29.04
CA ARG A 162 29.53 -7.23 -28.83
C ARG A 162 29.42 -5.70 -28.66
N PRO A 163 30.00 -5.10 -27.60
CA PRO A 163 29.96 -3.64 -27.46
C PRO A 163 30.82 -2.97 -28.54
N ASN A 164 30.20 -2.08 -29.33
CA ASN A 164 30.87 -1.28 -30.36
C ASN A 164 31.78 -0.21 -29.73
N ALA A 165 33.09 -0.50 -29.66
CA ALA A 165 34.11 0.42 -29.13
C ALA A 165 34.30 1.71 -29.97
N SER A 166 33.90 1.69 -31.25
CA SER A 166 34.01 2.83 -32.16
C SER A 166 33.03 3.97 -31.84
N ALA A 167 31.86 3.66 -31.26
CA ALA A 167 30.85 4.67 -30.90
C ALA A 167 31.25 5.47 -29.64
N LEU A 168 32.09 4.91 -28.78
CA LEU A 168 32.55 5.55 -27.54
C LEU A 168 33.63 6.62 -27.81
N VAL A 169 34.48 6.41 -28.82
CA VAL A 169 35.51 7.39 -29.20
C VAL A 169 34.88 8.59 -29.91
N ALA A 170 33.87 8.37 -30.76
CA ALA A 170 33.17 9.43 -31.49
C ALA A 170 32.35 10.38 -30.59
N SER A 171 31.96 9.95 -29.38
CA SER A 171 31.23 10.79 -28.42
C SER A 171 32.11 11.79 -27.66
N LYS A 172 33.45 11.69 -27.75
CA LYS A 172 34.38 12.57 -27.02
C LYS A 172 34.67 13.90 -27.76
N ASP A 173 34.44 13.95 -29.07
CA ASP A 173 34.74 15.12 -29.92
C ASP A 173 33.59 16.12 -30.12
N LYS A 174 32.43 15.91 -29.46
CA LYS A 174 31.24 16.77 -29.67
C LYS A 174 30.84 17.63 -28.46
N THR A 175 31.66 17.73 -27.42
CA THR A 175 31.37 18.56 -26.23
C THR A 175 32.34 19.73 -26.06
N SER A 176 32.67 20.45 -27.14
CA SER A 176 33.44 21.71 -27.05
C SER A 176 32.91 22.80 -28.00
N ARG A 177 31.60 23.08 -27.95
CA ARG A 177 31.01 24.29 -28.54
C ARG A 177 29.82 24.72 -27.70
N ASP A 178 30.05 25.57 -26.70
CA ASP A 178 29.37 26.86 -26.53
C ASP A 178 29.72 27.46 -25.15
N ARG A 179 30.27 28.69 -25.16
CA ARG A 179 30.14 29.78 -24.18
C ARG A 179 31.36 30.70 -24.25
N LYS A 180 31.25 31.68 -25.15
CA LYS A 180 32.13 32.85 -25.25
C LYS A 180 31.47 33.98 -24.46
N ASN A 181 32.09 34.44 -23.37
CA ASN A 181 31.88 35.80 -22.87
C ASN A 181 33.16 36.37 -22.21
N LYS A 182 33.66 37.42 -22.88
CA LYS A 182 34.60 38.53 -22.57
C LYS A 182 35.15 38.79 -21.15
N GLY A 183 36.42 39.24 -21.19
CA GLY A 183 37.14 40.12 -20.23
C GLY A 183 38.12 39.33 -19.34
N ASP A 184 39.40 39.66 -19.16
CA ASP A 184 40.22 40.83 -19.46
C ASP A 184 41.71 40.42 -19.28
N GLU A 185 42.62 41.28 -19.71
CA GLU A 185 44.02 41.08 -20.09
C GLU A 185 45.03 40.66 -18.99
N GLY A 186 46.13 40.04 -19.44
CA GLY A 186 47.31 39.70 -18.64
C GLY A 186 48.34 38.97 -19.51
N GLU A 187 49.26 39.73 -20.09
CA GLU A 187 50.31 39.35 -21.02
C GLU A 187 51.29 38.27 -20.51
N GLY A 188 51.93 37.59 -21.47
CA GLY A 188 53.32 37.15 -21.33
C GLY A 188 53.57 35.64 -21.40
N ASP A 189 53.69 35.12 -22.61
CA ASP A 189 54.97 34.65 -23.18
C ASP A 189 54.88 33.31 -23.92
N GLU A 190 55.59 33.30 -25.05
CA GLU A 190 55.57 32.34 -26.14
C GLU A 190 56.29 31.03 -25.83
N SER A 191 56.23 30.15 -26.84
CA SER A 191 57.15 29.07 -27.18
C SER A 191 56.83 27.70 -26.59
N GLY A 192 56.16 26.90 -27.43
CA GLY A 192 56.43 25.47 -27.47
C GLY A 192 57.73 25.25 -28.22
N GLU A 193 58.70 24.65 -27.54
CA GLU A 193 59.78 23.88 -28.15
C GLU A 193 59.97 22.59 -27.35
N ASP A 194 60.10 21.50 -28.11
CA ASP A 194 60.35 20.15 -27.64
C ASP A 194 61.79 19.98 -27.10
N GLU A 195 61.89 19.13 -26.05
CA GLU A 195 63.03 18.29 -25.65
C GLU A 195 64.35 19.00 -25.26
N GLU A 196 64.93 18.79 -24.07
CA GLU A 196 65.68 17.55 -23.77
C GLU A 196 65.92 17.34 -22.25
N LYS A 197 65.96 16.05 -21.86
CA LYS A 197 66.81 15.44 -20.81
C LYS A 197 66.72 15.99 -19.37
N SER A 198 65.83 15.37 -18.60
CA SER A 198 66.21 14.85 -17.29
C SER A 198 65.69 13.42 -17.15
N GLY A 199 66.55 12.46 -16.82
CA GLY A 199 66.21 11.04 -16.62
C GLY A 199 65.37 10.77 -15.38
N VAL A 200 64.54 11.73 -14.98
CA VAL A 200 63.67 11.66 -13.82
C VAL A 200 62.24 11.55 -14.34
N TYR A 201 61.68 10.34 -14.22
CA TYR A 201 60.30 10.06 -14.58
C TYR A 201 59.36 11.04 -13.86
N ARG A 202 58.66 11.88 -14.64
CA ARG A 202 57.60 12.75 -14.14
C ARG A 202 56.26 12.06 -14.37
N PRO A 203 55.58 11.58 -13.33
CA PRO A 203 54.27 10.96 -13.49
C PRO A 203 53.27 11.99 -14.05
N PRO A 204 52.33 11.55 -14.90
CA PRO A 204 51.33 12.43 -15.49
C PRO A 204 50.47 13.07 -14.39
N LYS A 205 50.26 14.39 -14.48
CA LYS A 205 49.35 15.11 -13.59
C LYS A 205 47.91 14.82 -14.02
N ILE A 206 47.27 13.84 -13.37
CA ILE A 206 45.85 13.51 -13.60
C ILE A 206 45.02 14.47 -12.74
N ASN A 207 44.12 15.23 -13.35
CA ASN A 207 43.10 15.97 -12.60
C ASN A 207 42.22 14.97 -11.82
N ALA A 208 41.83 15.31 -10.60
CA ALA A 208 41.00 14.46 -9.76
C ALA A 208 39.63 14.22 -10.43
N VAL A 209 39.53 13.13 -11.19
CA VAL A 209 38.26 12.58 -11.67
C VAL A 209 37.71 11.74 -10.53
N LEU A 210 36.48 12.05 -10.08
CA LEU A 210 35.80 11.20 -9.10
C LEU A 210 35.79 9.76 -9.66
N PRO A 211 36.13 8.75 -8.83
CA PRO A 211 35.99 7.36 -9.23
C PRO A 211 34.59 7.14 -9.80
N PRO A 212 34.43 6.39 -10.90
CA PRO A 212 33.12 6.09 -11.46
C PRO A 212 32.30 5.51 -10.33
N GLN A 213 31.35 6.31 -9.85
CA GLN A 213 30.47 5.91 -8.78
C GLN A 213 29.77 4.66 -9.29
N GLN A 214 30.06 3.53 -8.66
CA GLN A 214 29.28 2.31 -8.80
C GLN A 214 27.81 2.73 -8.72
N HIS A 215 26.91 2.19 -9.53
CA HIS A 215 25.51 2.60 -9.49
C HIS A 215 24.89 2.23 -8.13
N HIS A 216 25.13 3.02 -7.09
CA HIS A 216 24.55 2.86 -5.77
C HIS A 216 23.08 3.28 -5.88
N PHE A 217 22.21 2.28 -5.83
CA PHE A 217 20.77 2.49 -5.68
C PHE A 217 20.53 3.31 -4.41
N GLU A 218 20.04 4.54 -4.57
CA GLU A 218 19.63 5.37 -3.45
C GLU A 218 18.28 4.88 -2.94
N ASP A 219 18.27 3.94 -1.98
CA ASP A 219 17.07 3.53 -1.24
C ASP A 219 16.72 4.59 -0.18
N ARG A 220 16.51 5.83 -0.62
CA ARG A 220 16.12 6.94 0.25
C ARG A 220 14.61 7.07 0.24
N PHE A 221 14.01 7.13 1.42
CA PHE A 221 12.59 7.40 1.53
C PHE A 221 12.25 8.80 1.01
N VAL A 222 11.58 8.86 -0.15
CA VAL A 222 11.10 10.10 -0.74
C VAL A 222 9.64 10.33 -0.29
N ALA A 223 9.45 11.12 0.76
CA ALA A 223 8.11 11.46 1.27
C ALA A 223 7.19 12.06 0.18
N ARG A 224 7.76 12.75 -0.82
CA ARG A 224 7.02 13.31 -1.94
C ARG A 224 6.33 12.22 -2.75
N ASP A 225 6.90 11.02 -2.87
CA ASP A 225 6.36 9.91 -3.67
C ASP A 225 5.25 9.14 -2.96
N HIS A 226 5.22 9.20 -1.62
CA HIS A 226 4.14 8.64 -0.81
C HIS A 226 3.01 9.63 -0.48
N LYS A 227 3.18 10.93 -0.74
CA LYS A 227 2.12 11.92 -0.53
C LYS A 227 0.92 11.71 -1.47
N ASN A 228 -0.30 11.94 -1.00
CA ASN A 228 -1.51 11.90 -1.85
C ASN A 228 -1.50 13.04 -2.89
N LYS A 229 -1.47 12.71 -4.20
CA LYS A 229 -1.53 13.70 -5.31
C LYS A 229 -2.89 13.78 -6.01
N SER A 230 -3.95 13.26 -5.39
CA SER A 230 -5.30 13.29 -5.96
C SER A 230 -5.71 14.70 -6.44
N ASN A 231 -5.40 15.73 -5.63
CA ASN A 231 -5.70 17.13 -5.96
C ASN A 231 -5.00 17.68 -7.22
N ARG A 232 -3.95 17.03 -7.74
CA ARG A 232 -3.23 17.50 -8.93
C ARG A 232 -3.99 17.17 -10.21
N SER A 233 -4.57 15.98 -10.28
CA SER A 233 -5.40 15.52 -11.41
C SER A 233 -6.88 15.88 -11.22
N ARG A 234 -7.31 16.24 -10.01
CA ARG A 234 -8.68 16.66 -9.74
C ARG A 234 -9.07 17.89 -10.59
N MET A 235 -10.05 17.72 -11.48
CA MET A 235 -10.59 18.77 -12.36
C MET A 235 -12.09 18.89 -12.13
N GLN A 236 -12.56 20.10 -11.84
CA GLN A 236 -13.94 20.37 -11.45
C GLN A 236 -14.96 19.86 -12.49
N ALA A 237 -14.80 20.19 -13.77
CA ALA A 237 -15.72 19.72 -14.82
C ALA A 237 -15.86 18.18 -14.91
N MET A 238 -14.79 17.43 -14.61
CA MET A 238 -14.87 15.97 -14.56
C MET A 238 -15.58 15.49 -13.29
N GLU A 239 -15.40 16.18 -12.17
CA GLU A 239 -16.12 15.85 -10.94
C GLU A 239 -17.61 16.12 -11.04
N ASP A 240 -17.99 17.24 -11.66
CA ASP A 240 -19.38 17.59 -11.89
C ASP A 240 -20.05 16.52 -12.79
N TYR A 241 -19.36 16.07 -13.85
CA TYR A 241 -19.80 14.92 -14.66
C TYR A 241 -19.89 13.62 -13.85
N ILE A 242 -18.93 13.33 -12.97
CA ILE A 242 -18.99 12.12 -12.13
C ILE A 242 -20.18 12.18 -11.17
N LYS A 243 -20.48 13.35 -10.58
CA LYS A 243 -21.63 13.54 -9.70
C LYS A 243 -22.94 13.36 -10.45
N GLU A 244 -23.07 13.94 -11.64
CA GLU A 244 -24.24 13.82 -12.48
C GLU A 244 -24.52 12.35 -12.87
N ASN A 245 -23.47 11.57 -13.18
CA ASN A 245 -23.62 10.14 -13.48
C ASN A 245 -23.70 9.26 -12.23
N SER A 246 -23.44 9.81 -11.04
CA SER A 246 -23.54 9.04 -9.82
C SER A 246 -24.98 9.03 -9.33
N GLU A 247 -25.50 7.85 -9.01
CA GLU A 247 -26.84 7.68 -8.43
C GLU A 247 -26.88 8.05 -6.94
N GLN A 248 -25.76 8.48 -6.36
CA GLN A 248 -25.66 8.82 -4.95
C GLN A 248 -26.18 10.25 -4.72
N PRO A 249 -26.98 10.47 -3.66
CA PRO A 249 -27.44 11.81 -3.34
C PRO A 249 -26.27 12.68 -2.88
N ASP A 250 -26.21 13.90 -3.40
CA ASP A 250 -25.28 14.91 -2.93
C ASP A 250 -25.80 15.58 -1.64
N TRP A 251 -24.89 15.87 -0.72
CA TRP A 251 -25.20 16.52 0.55
C TRP A 251 -25.15 18.05 0.38
N GLU A 252 -26.26 18.63 -0.07
CA GLU A 252 -26.39 20.08 -0.18
C GLU A 252 -26.72 20.73 1.17
N SER A 253 -26.22 21.95 1.36
CA SER A 253 -26.57 22.75 2.53
C SER A 253 -27.96 23.35 2.38
N SER A 254 -28.64 23.60 3.51
CA SER A 254 -29.89 24.39 3.50
C SER A 254 -29.69 25.73 2.81
N ILE A 255 -30.72 26.16 2.08
CA ILE A 255 -30.77 27.45 1.39
C ILE A 255 -30.53 28.56 2.43
N GLY A 256 -29.54 29.43 2.17
CA GLY A 256 -29.19 30.56 3.04
C GLY A 256 -28.01 30.30 3.98
N ALA A 257 -27.72 29.04 4.34
CA ALA A 257 -26.55 28.71 5.19
C ALA A 257 -25.21 28.92 4.46
N ASN A 258 -25.25 28.88 3.13
CA ASN A 258 -24.15 29.03 2.19
C ASN A 258 -23.91 30.48 1.75
N ILE A 259 -24.69 31.47 2.20
CA ILE A 259 -24.49 32.87 1.83
C ILE A 259 -23.45 33.51 2.76
N VAL A 260 -22.44 34.15 2.17
CA VAL A 260 -21.36 34.80 2.93
C VAL A 260 -21.64 36.29 3.12
N ASN A 261 -21.43 36.79 4.34
CA ASN A 261 -21.49 38.23 4.67
C ASN A 261 -22.77 38.91 4.16
N HIS A 262 -23.93 38.32 4.45
CA HIS A 262 -25.24 38.86 4.05
C HIS A 262 -25.34 39.18 2.55
N GLY A 263 -24.67 38.39 1.71
CA GLY A 263 -24.67 38.52 0.24
C GLY A 263 -23.44 39.22 -0.33
N ARG A 264 -22.65 39.95 0.46
CA ARG A 264 -21.45 40.65 -0.04
C ARG A 264 -20.38 39.70 -0.57
N GLY A 265 -20.29 38.49 0.00
CA GLY A 265 -19.35 37.47 -0.42
C GLY A 265 -19.90 36.51 -1.48
N GLY A 266 -21.16 36.68 -1.90
CA GLY A 266 -21.87 35.73 -2.73
C GLY A 266 -22.24 34.43 -1.99
N VAL A 267 -22.60 33.42 -2.78
CA VAL A 267 -22.84 32.05 -2.30
C VAL A 267 -21.52 31.28 -2.32
N LYS A 268 -21.25 30.49 -1.28
CA LYS A 268 -20.06 29.63 -1.21
C LYS A 268 -20.08 28.59 -2.34
N SER A 269 -18.94 28.43 -3.03
CA SER A 269 -18.74 27.32 -3.97
C SER A 269 -18.69 25.97 -3.24
N LEU A 270 -19.04 24.89 -3.93
CA LEU A 270 -18.92 23.51 -3.44
C LEU A 270 -17.53 23.18 -2.87
N ARG A 271 -16.47 23.74 -3.47
CA ARG A 271 -15.10 23.56 -2.96
C ARG A 271 -14.86 24.35 -1.67
N ASP A 272 -15.52 25.49 -1.52
CA ASP A 272 -15.40 26.34 -0.35
C ASP A 272 -16.16 25.76 0.84
N THR A 273 -17.35 25.18 0.61
CA THR A 273 -18.13 24.46 1.63
C THR A 273 -17.43 23.18 2.10
N GLU A 274 -16.87 22.38 1.20
CA GLU A 274 -16.11 21.17 1.56
C GLU A 274 -14.86 21.52 2.39
N LYS A 275 -14.16 22.61 2.06
CA LYS A 275 -13.02 23.07 2.85
C LYS A 275 -13.44 23.57 4.24
N GLU A 276 -14.56 24.27 4.33
CA GLU A 276 -15.12 24.72 5.61
C GLU A 276 -15.49 23.52 6.48
N ARG A 277 -16.15 22.50 5.92
CA ARG A 277 -16.44 21.23 6.60
C ARG A 277 -15.16 20.52 7.10
N GLN A 278 -14.09 20.54 6.31
CA GLN A 278 -12.79 20.01 6.74
C GLN A 278 -12.18 20.81 7.90
N VAL A 279 -12.44 22.12 7.97
CA VAL A 279 -12.01 22.96 9.10
C VAL A 279 -12.87 22.66 10.32
N THR A 280 -14.20 22.60 10.21
CA THR A 280 -15.08 22.32 11.35
C THR A 280 -14.80 20.94 11.94
N THR A 281 -14.66 19.91 11.10
CA THR A 281 -14.28 18.55 11.55
C THR A 281 -12.95 18.55 12.29
N TYR A 282 -11.94 19.26 11.79
CA TYR A 282 -10.66 19.39 12.50
C TYR A 282 -10.81 20.12 13.85
N GLU A 283 -11.61 21.19 13.90
CA GLU A 283 -11.85 21.96 15.12
C GLU A 283 -12.62 21.16 16.17
N GLU A 284 -13.58 20.33 15.74
CA GLU A 284 -14.37 19.41 16.57
C GLU A 284 -13.51 18.23 17.07
N GLU A 285 -12.66 17.66 16.22
CA GLU A 285 -11.77 16.55 16.59
C GLU A 285 -10.66 16.98 17.56
N ASN A 286 -10.11 18.18 17.38
CA ASN A 286 -8.99 18.67 18.19
C ASN A 286 -9.41 19.66 19.28
N PHE A 287 -10.69 20.05 19.34
CA PHE A 287 -11.23 21.04 20.27
C PHE A 287 -10.46 22.39 20.29
N THR A 288 -9.86 22.76 19.16
CA THR A 288 -9.08 24.00 19.00
C THR A 288 -9.50 24.76 17.76
N ARG A 289 -9.74 26.08 17.88
CA ARG A 289 -10.05 26.95 16.73
C ARG A 289 -8.81 27.28 15.91
N LEU A 290 -8.96 27.38 14.59
CA LEU A 290 -7.89 27.88 13.72
C LEU A 290 -7.83 29.41 13.76
N ASN A 291 -6.64 29.94 14.04
CA ASN A 291 -6.40 31.37 14.03
C ASN A 291 -6.28 31.89 12.60
N VAL A 292 -7.37 32.44 12.07
CA VAL A 292 -7.40 33.04 10.73
C VAL A 292 -6.51 34.29 10.70
N GLY A 293 -5.46 34.27 9.86
CA GLY A 293 -4.67 35.47 9.57
C GLY A 293 -3.51 35.71 10.54
N SER A 294 -3.01 34.68 11.21
CA SER A 294 -1.79 34.78 12.02
C SER A 294 -0.56 35.08 11.16
N SER A 295 -0.50 34.53 9.95
CA SER A 295 0.60 34.75 9.01
C SER A 295 0.23 35.73 7.90
N SER A 296 1.18 36.59 7.52
CA SER A 296 1.06 37.48 6.35
C SER A 296 0.72 36.70 5.07
N ALA A 297 1.28 35.49 4.92
CA ALA A 297 1.00 34.61 3.78
C ALA A 297 -0.47 34.16 3.75
N GLU A 298 -1.05 33.89 4.92
CA GLU A 298 -2.45 33.49 5.04
C GLU A 298 -3.40 34.65 4.74
N LYS A 299 -3.11 35.85 5.26
CA LYS A 299 -3.86 37.08 4.92
C LYS A 299 -3.85 37.33 3.41
N ARG A 300 -2.70 37.14 2.75
CA ARG A 300 -2.58 37.26 1.29
C ARG A 300 -3.42 36.22 0.57
N LYS A 301 -3.38 34.96 1.03
CA LYS A 301 -4.16 33.86 0.44
C LYS A 301 -5.66 34.09 0.59
N GLN A 302 -6.12 34.58 1.73
CA GLN A 302 -7.52 34.92 1.97
C GLN A 302 -7.98 36.05 1.04
N LYS A 303 -7.25 37.17 1.00
CA LYS A 303 -7.56 38.30 0.09
C LYS A 303 -7.54 37.88 -1.38
N GLN A 304 -6.62 37.02 -1.78
CA GLN A 304 -6.57 36.48 -3.14
C GLN A 304 -7.78 35.60 -3.44
N ARG A 305 -8.17 34.71 -2.51
CA ARG A 305 -9.36 33.87 -2.65
C ARG A 305 -10.63 34.71 -2.75
N GLU A 306 -10.80 35.71 -1.90
CA GLU A 306 -11.95 36.62 -1.93
C GLU A 306 -12.04 37.40 -3.25
N ARG A 307 -10.91 37.85 -3.80
CA ARG A 307 -10.90 38.50 -5.13
C ARG A 307 -11.24 37.52 -6.24
N ASN A 308 -10.66 36.33 -6.23
CA ASN A 308 -10.96 35.31 -7.23
C ASN A 308 -12.42 34.86 -7.16
N ALA A 309 -12.99 34.77 -5.96
CA ALA A 309 -14.40 34.47 -5.74
C ALA A 309 -15.29 35.53 -6.40
N LYS A 310 -15.00 36.82 -6.18
CA LYS A 310 -15.78 37.91 -6.80
C LYS A 310 -15.72 37.93 -8.33
N VAL A 311 -14.61 37.50 -8.91
CA VAL A 311 -14.42 37.54 -10.37
C VAL A 311 -15.02 36.30 -11.05
N ASN A 312 -14.89 35.13 -10.42
CA ASN A 312 -15.19 33.86 -11.09
C ASN A 312 -16.41 33.12 -10.54
N ILE A 313 -16.82 33.38 -9.29
CA ILE A 313 -17.96 32.70 -8.67
C ILE A 313 -19.20 33.55 -8.90
N ILE A 314 -20.18 32.96 -9.58
CA ILE A 314 -21.46 33.60 -9.90
C ILE A 314 -22.55 32.64 -9.45
N GLY A 315 -23.44 33.09 -8.56
CA GLY A 315 -24.53 32.25 -8.05
C GLY A 315 -24.10 31.04 -7.20
N GLY A 316 -22.83 30.98 -6.78
CA GLY A 316 -22.28 29.81 -6.04
C GLY A 316 -21.57 28.80 -6.94
N GLU A 317 -21.66 28.96 -8.26
CA GLU A 317 -20.92 28.16 -9.24
C GLU A 317 -19.63 28.86 -9.65
N ASP A 318 -18.56 28.08 -9.89
CA ASP A 318 -17.24 28.62 -10.28
C ASP A 318 -17.04 28.52 -11.80
N PHE A 319 -17.02 29.66 -12.48
CA PHE A 319 -16.82 29.76 -13.92
C PHE A 319 -15.33 29.93 -14.31
N SER A 320 -14.40 29.95 -13.35
CA SER A 320 -12.96 30.08 -13.64
C SER A 320 -12.41 28.93 -14.48
N ILE A 321 -13.07 27.77 -14.45
CA ILE A 321 -12.70 26.55 -15.18
C ILE A 321 -12.57 26.85 -16.67
N PHE A 322 -13.49 27.65 -17.22
CA PHE A 322 -13.55 27.96 -18.65
C PHE A 322 -12.47 28.93 -19.11
N ASN A 323 -11.90 29.73 -18.18
CA ASN A 323 -10.77 30.61 -18.46
C ASN A 323 -9.42 29.92 -18.20
N SER A 324 -9.42 28.66 -17.78
CA SER A 324 -8.19 27.91 -17.52
C SER A 324 -7.58 27.38 -18.82
N LYS A 325 -6.28 27.59 -19.00
CA LYS A 325 -5.50 26.94 -20.08
C LYS A 325 -5.18 25.47 -19.79
N ARG A 326 -5.60 24.94 -18.63
CA ARG A 326 -5.35 23.54 -18.26
C ARG A 326 -6.22 22.63 -19.13
N LYS A 327 -5.56 21.74 -19.87
CA LYS A 327 -6.26 20.81 -20.74
C LYS A 327 -6.86 19.66 -19.95
N LEU A 328 -8.09 19.28 -20.28
CA LEU A 328 -8.76 18.13 -19.68
C LEU A 328 -8.00 16.82 -19.99
N GLU A 329 -7.47 16.71 -21.20
CA GLU A 329 -6.69 15.56 -21.65
C GLU A 329 -5.46 15.28 -20.75
N ASP A 330 -4.82 16.27 -20.15
CA ASP A 330 -3.62 16.01 -19.33
C ASP A 330 -3.97 15.20 -18.07
N SER A 331 -5.21 15.33 -17.59
CA SER A 331 -5.70 14.59 -16.43
C SER A 331 -6.47 13.32 -16.80
N THR A 332 -7.24 13.37 -17.88
CA THR A 332 -8.11 12.26 -18.30
C THR A 332 -7.45 11.32 -19.30
N SER A 333 -6.47 11.80 -20.06
CA SER A 333 -5.89 11.02 -21.14
C SER A 333 -4.97 9.94 -20.58
N ARG A 334 -5.43 8.71 -20.79
CA ARG A 334 -4.63 7.49 -20.84
C ARG A 334 -3.88 7.17 -19.56
N ARG A 335 -4.61 6.89 -18.47
CA ARG A 335 -4.19 6.11 -17.29
C ARG A 335 -2.65 5.93 -17.25
N GLY A 336 -1.87 6.98 -16.96
CA GLY A 336 -0.46 7.08 -17.39
C GLY A 336 0.36 5.82 -17.13
N ASN A 337 0.24 5.27 -15.92
CA ASN A 337 0.95 4.06 -15.50
C ASN A 337 0.35 2.76 -16.03
N LYS A 338 -0.93 2.75 -16.43
CA LYS A 338 -1.66 1.60 -16.99
C LYS A 338 -1.90 1.72 -18.49
N LYS A 339 -1.21 2.64 -19.18
CA LYS A 339 -1.34 2.82 -20.63
C LYS A 339 -0.85 1.54 -21.31
N SER A 340 -1.70 0.94 -22.15
CA SER A 340 -1.36 -0.28 -22.89
C SER A 340 -0.32 0.06 -23.96
N ARG A 341 0.92 -0.34 -23.72
CA ARG A 341 2.02 -0.12 -24.66
C ARG A 341 1.99 -1.21 -25.73
N ASN A 342 1.71 -2.45 -25.33
CA ASN A 342 1.67 -3.59 -26.22
C ASN A 342 0.25 -3.87 -26.78
N ALA A 343 0.18 -4.54 -27.94
CA ALA A 343 -1.07 -5.00 -28.56
C ALA A 343 -1.79 -6.02 -27.66
N TRP A 344 -1.03 -6.89 -27.00
CA TRP A 344 -1.57 -7.85 -26.03
C TRP A 344 -2.25 -7.17 -24.83
N ASP A 345 -1.68 -6.08 -24.31
CA ASP A 345 -2.30 -5.29 -23.22
C ASP A 345 -3.60 -4.62 -23.67
N ARG A 346 -3.70 -4.26 -24.95
CA ARG A 346 -4.93 -3.71 -25.53
C ARG A 346 -5.99 -4.81 -25.66
N ALA A 347 -5.60 -5.99 -26.13
CA ALA A 347 -6.48 -7.16 -26.22
C ALA A 347 -7.02 -7.56 -24.84
N LYS A 348 -6.15 -7.68 -23.82
CA LYS A 348 -6.54 -7.98 -22.44
C LYS A 348 -7.48 -6.97 -21.78
N ARG A 349 -7.51 -5.72 -22.25
CA ARG A 349 -8.45 -4.71 -21.73
C ARG A 349 -9.81 -4.79 -22.40
N ARG A 350 -9.84 -5.32 -23.62
CA ARG A 350 -11.06 -5.46 -24.42
C ARG A 350 -11.82 -6.74 -24.07
N LEU A 351 -11.08 -7.81 -23.75
CA LEU A 351 -11.57 -8.94 -22.97
C LEU A 351 -11.98 -8.44 -21.57
#